data_AF-A0A0V1GS57-F1
#
_entry.id   AF-A0A0V1GS57-F1
#
_cell.length_a   1.000
_cell.length_b   1.000
_cell.length_c   1.000
_cell.angle_alpha   90.00
_cell.angle_beta   90.00
_cell.angle_gamma   90.00
#
_symmetry.space_group_name_H-M   'P 1'
#
loop_
_entity.id
_entity.type
_entity.pdbx_description
1 polymer ?
#
loop_
_entity_poly.entity_id
_entity_poly.type
_entity_poly.pdbx_seq_one_letter_code
_entity_poly.pdbx_strand_id
1 'polypeptide(L)'
;LPPRNEKSKTKGVLLVNNAVDAAAWFVHTVPNFLAHLGVYSWPPSETAKGHMFLCLSFDKAHLNLVGKAIRHQEPYIYANNLPVAILNQYMELSNLVNGVDVRITPFLEHAKFITKGVQAAANIQAFGKHSKSFADMYARILRKKFSASIRIWAPSDARSKSICNGQYQLRKITSPMQLDGVQVSREADSAKWALIDAKNTVCFTTNDYKATEKQTPGAAVCLENAGVYNAFRTAAFNPPNALSSKLLKSAVNPAWAPSGADINQNARHSIITTMANFVQHHPQINVLAYSDDPPNLPPRNEKSKTKGVLLVHNAADEAAWFVHTVPNFLAYLSAYSWPPAETPKGHMFLCVSFSKVHLNSVGKAIRYQEPYIYVNNLPAAILNQHMELSNLVNGVDVRVTPFLGHEKFVTKRAQAEANIQAFGKHSKSFADMYARVLRNRFAASIRIWAPSDARSKSICNRQYQLRKISSPMQLDGVQVSREADSAKWALIDGKNTVCFTTNDYKTPEKQIPGAAVCLENANVYNAFSTAAANVEACNK
;
A
#
# COMPACT_ATOMS: atom_id res chain seq x y z
N LEU A 1 14.24 -36.04 -31.08
CA LEU A 1 13.72 -35.04 -30.09
C LEU A 1 13.63 -35.73 -28.73
N PRO A 2 14.07 -35.08 -27.63
CA PRO A 2 13.86 -35.62 -26.29
C PRO A 2 12.35 -35.80 -26.00
N PRO A 3 11.96 -36.71 -25.10
CA PRO A 3 10.55 -36.96 -24.78
C PRO A 3 9.86 -35.71 -24.20
N ARG A 4 8.59 -35.50 -24.56
CA ARG A 4 7.77 -34.39 -24.05
C ARG A 4 7.60 -34.53 -22.54
N ASN A 5 8.18 -33.64 -21.76
CA ASN A 5 7.90 -33.55 -20.33
C ASN A 5 6.62 -32.75 -20.11
N GLU A 6 5.48 -33.44 -20.01
CA GLU A 6 4.15 -32.82 -19.83
C GLU A 6 4.00 -32.05 -18.52
N LYS A 7 4.95 -32.18 -17.58
CA LYS A 7 4.90 -31.50 -16.28
C LYS A 7 5.40 -30.06 -16.32
N SER A 8 6.26 -29.69 -17.28
CA SER A 8 6.77 -28.32 -17.35
C SER A 8 5.75 -27.37 -17.99
N LYS A 9 5.51 -26.25 -17.31
CA LYS A 9 4.58 -25.20 -17.77
C LYS A 9 5.28 -24.03 -18.46
N THR A 10 6.62 -24.05 -18.49
CA THR A 10 7.42 -22.95 -19.02
C THR A 10 7.27 -22.83 -20.54
N LYS A 11 7.23 -21.60 -21.05
CA LYS A 11 7.12 -21.29 -22.47
C LYS A 11 7.91 -20.04 -22.79
N GLY A 12 8.62 -20.06 -23.91
CA GLY A 12 9.43 -18.93 -24.33
C GLY A 12 10.32 -19.24 -25.53
N VAL A 13 11.06 -18.21 -25.94
CA VAL A 13 12.00 -18.23 -27.05
C VAL A 13 13.29 -17.55 -26.59
N LEU A 14 14.43 -18.19 -26.86
CA LEU A 14 15.75 -17.58 -26.69
C LEU A 14 16.30 -17.24 -28.07
N LEU A 15 16.53 -15.96 -28.33
CA LEU A 15 17.05 -15.42 -29.58
C LEU A 15 18.51 -15.02 -29.35
N VAL A 16 19.41 -15.43 -30.24
CA VAL A 16 20.83 -15.09 -30.17
C VAL A 16 21.26 -14.52 -31.51
N ASN A 17 21.81 -13.31 -31.52
CA ASN A 17 22.32 -12.70 -32.76
C ASN A 17 23.70 -13.27 -33.08
N ASN A 18 23.92 -13.80 -34.28
CA ASN A 18 25.23 -14.36 -34.63
C ASN A 18 26.31 -13.30 -34.88
N ALA A 19 25.93 -12.10 -35.33
CA ALA A 19 26.86 -11.05 -35.76
C ALA A 19 27.29 -10.10 -34.64
N VAL A 20 26.37 -9.76 -33.72
CA VAL A 20 26.64 -8.79 -32.64
C VAL A 20 26.47 -9.42 -31.26
N ASP A 21 27.05 -8.82 -30.23
CA ASP A 21 26.90 -9.25 -28.84
C ASP A 21 25.49 -8.90 -28.31
N ALA A 22 24.47 -9.64 -28.75
CA ALA A 22 23.10 -9.44 -28.33
C ALA A 22 22.32 -10.76 -28.29
N ALA A 23 21.51 -10.91 -27.25
CA ALA A 23 20.54 -11.97 -27.10
C ALA A 23 19.24 -11.42 -26.49
N ALA A 24 18.13 -12.12 -26.73
CA ALA A 24 16.84 -11.81 -26.13
C ALA A 24 16.16 -13.06 -25.60
N TRP A 25 15.53 -12.96 -24.43
CA TRP A 25 14.72 -14.01 -23.84
C TRP A 25 13.27 -13.54 -23.74
N PHE A 26 12.42 -14.19 -24.51
CA PHE A 26 10.99 -13.96 -24.55
C PHE A 26 10.28 -15.05 -23.75
N VAL A 27 9.51 -14.65 -22.74
CA VAL A 27 8.76 -15.54 -21.83
C VAL A 27 7.28 -15.23 -21.97
N HIS A 28 6.43 -16.26 -22.02
CA HIS A 28 4.98 -16.07 -22.12
C HIS A 28 4.19 -17.20 -21.46
N THR A 29 2.87 -17.02 -21.34
CA THR A 29 1.97 -18.03 -20.75
C THR A 29 1.13 -18.80 -21.76
N VAL A 30 1.01 -18.29 -22.99
CA VAL A 30 0.12 -18.81 -24.05
C VAL A 30 0.53 -20.22 -24.52
N PRO A 31 -0.33 -21.25 -24.39
CA PRO A 31 -0.10 -22.57 -24.97
C PRO A 31 -0.18 -22.56 -26.52
N ASN A 32 0.55 -23.46 -27.19
CA ASN A 32 0.56 -23.59 -28.66
C ASN A 32 0.99 -22.32 -29.43
N PHE A 33 1.76 -21.45 -28.77
CA PHE A 33 2.36 -20.24 -29.30
C PHE A 33 3.89 -20.33 -29.06
N LEU A 34 4.80 -20.09 -30.01
CA LEU A 34 4.70 -19.70 -31.42
C LEU A 34 5.11 -20.86 -32.35
N ALA A 35 4.64 -20.87 -33.60
CA ALA A 35 5.12 -21.83 -34.60
C ALA A 35 6.50 -21.42 -35.14
N HIS A 36 7.49 -22.30 -35.07
CA HIS A 36 8.83 -22.05 -35.64
C HIS A 36 8.77 -22.07 -37.18
N LEU A 37 9.20 -20.98 -37.83
CA LEU A 37 9.11 -20.74 -39.28
C LEU A 37 7.68 -20.82 -39.86
N GLY A 38 6.66 -20.81 -39.00
CA GLY A 38 5.26 -20.76 -39.40
C GLY A 38 4.73 -19.33 -39.47
N VAL A 39 3.52 -19.20 -40.02
CA VAL A 39 2.78 -17.93 -39.96
C VAL A 39 2.38 -17.64 -38.52
N TYR A 40 2.38 -16.37 -38.14
CA TYR A 40 1.86 -15.94 -36.84
C TYR A 40 0.42 -16.44 -36.66
N SER A 41 0.16 -17.12 -35.54
CA SER A 41 -1.16 -17.65 -35.22
C SER A 41 -1.43 -17.49 -33.72
N TRP A 42 -2.56 -16.84 -33.40
CA TRP A 42 -3.07 -16.73 -32.04
C TRP A 42 -4.05 -17.87 -31.76
N PRO A 43 -3.90 -18.65 -30.67
CA PRO A 43 -4.85 -19.69 -30.32
C PRO A 43 -6.20 -19.09 -29.89
N PRO A 44 -7.33 -19.34 -30.60
CA PRO A 44 -8.61 -18.69 -30.31
C PRO A 44 -9.12 -18.94 -28.88
N SER A 45 -8.85 -20.12 -28.30
CA SER A 45 -9.24 -20.51 -26.94
C SER A 45 -8.58 -19.68 -25.83
N GLU A 46 -7.51 -18.94 -26.16
CA GLU A 46 -6.75 -18.12 -25.22
C GLU A 46 -7.17 -16.65 -25.24
N THR A 47 -8.04 -16.24 -26.18
CA THR A 47 -8.52 -14.86 -26.33
C THR A 47 -9.29 -14.35 -25.10
N ALA A 48 -10.03 -15.23 -24.42
CA ALA A 48 -10.83 -14.88 -23.25
C ALA A 48 -10.02 -14.86 -21.95
N LYS A 49 -8.70 -15.11 -21.99
CA LYS A 49 -7.86 -15.25 -20.81
C LYS A 49 -6.83 -14.14 -20.72
N GLY A 50 -6.51 -13.72 -19.50
CA GLY A 50 -5.34 -12.90 -19.24
C GLY A 50 -4.06 -13.65 -19.60
N HIS A 51 -3.17 -13.01 -20.34
CA HIS A 51 -1.85 -13.53 -20.68
C HIS A 51 -0.78 -12.48 -20.43
N MET A 52 0.44 -12.95 -20.25
CA MET A 52 1.59 -12.10 -19.99
C MET A 52 2.74 -12.48 -20.91
N PHE A 53 3.43 -11.46 -21.38
CA PHE A 53 4.63 -11.56 -22.20
C PHE A 53 5.71 -10.70 -21.56
N LEU A 54 6.93 -11.24 -21.48
CA LEU A 54 8.10 -10.52 -21.02
C LEU A 54 9.22 -10.76 -22.02
N CYS A 55 9.82 -9.68 -22.53
CA CYS A 55 10.99 -9.75 -23.39
C CYS A 55 12.17 -9.08 -22.68
N LEU A 56 13.28 -9.80 -22.54
CA LEU A 56 14.50 -9.31 -21.91
C LEU A 56 15.63 -9.32 -22.93
N SER A 57 16.18 -8.16 -23.26
CA SER A 57 17.42 -8.04 -24.04
C SER A 57 18.63 -8.07 -23.11
N PHE A 58 19.71 -8.76 -23.47
CA PHE A 58 20.94 -8.85 -22.70
C PHE A 58 22.15 -9.24 -23.58
N ASP A 59 23.36 -9.01 -23.07
CA ASP A 59 24.60 -9.40 -23.76
C ASP A 59 24.87 -10.91 -23.69
N LYS A 60 25.55 -11.47 -24.69
CA LYS A 60 25.79 -12.92 -24.78
C LYS A 60 26.57 -13.48 -23.59
N ALA A 61 27.32 -12.64 -22.88
CA ALA A 61 27.97 -13.00 -21.61
C ALA A 61 27.01 -13.66 -20.60
N HIS A 62 25.71 -13.32 -20.64
CA HIS A 62 24.71 -13.91 -19.75
C HIS A 62 24.05 -15.20 -20.29
N LEU A 63 24.40 -15.68 -21.49
CA LEU A 63 23.76 -16.86 -22.10
C LEU A 63 23.89 -18.13 -21.26
N ASN A 64 25.04 -18.37 -20.62
CA ASN A 64 25.20 -19.54 -19.76
C ASN A 64 24.31 -19.44 -18.51
N LEU A 65 24.16 -18.24 -17.93
CA LEU A 65 23.29 -18.03 -16.78
C LEU A 65 21.83 -18.28 -17.13
N VAL A 66 21.36 -17.69 -18.24
CA VAL A 66 19.99 -17.85 -18.74
C VAL A 66 19.74 -19.30 -19.17
N GLY A 67 20.65 -19.90 -19.93
CA GLY A 67 20.55 -21.28 -20.39
C GLY A 67 20.45 -22.27 -19.22
N LYS A 68 21.28 -22.08 -18.17
CA LYS A 68 21.22 -22.90 -16.96
C LYS A 68 19.91 -22.71 -16.20
N ALA A 69 19.43 -21.48 -16.07
CA ALA A 69 18.16 -21.18 -15.41
C ALA A 69 16.95 -21.79 -16.17
N ILE A 70 16.99 -21.78 -17.50
CA ILE A 70 15.97 -22.42 -18.35
C ILE A 70 16.06 -23.95 -18.23
N ARG A 71 17.26 -24.54 -18.25
CA ARG A 71 17.46 -25.99 -18.13
C ARG A 71 16.85 -26.58 -16.86
N HIS A 72 16.93 -25.84 -15.76
CA HIS A 72 16.32 -26.24 -14.48
C HIS A 72 14.79 -26.23 -14.49
N GLN A 73 14.14 -25.68 -15.53
CA GLN A 73 12.68 -25.66 -15.66
C GLN A 73 12.16 -26.90 -16.42
N GLU A 74 13.03 -27.82 -16.82
CA GLU A 74 12.71 -29.01 -17.62
C GLU A 74 11.85 -28.69 -18.88
N PRO A 75 12.21 -27.68 -19.69
CA PRO A 75 11.44 -27.29 -20.86
C PRO A 75 11.47 -28.38 -21.94
N TYR A 76 10.43 -28.42 -22.76
CA TYR A 76 10.46 -29.16 -24.01
C TYR A 76 10.98 -28.27 -25.15
N ILE A 77 12.18 -28.58 -25.66
CA ILE A 77 12.79 -27.87 -26.80
C ILE A 77 12.26 -28.49 -28.09
N TYR A 78 11.34 -27.79 -28.76
CA TYR A 78 10.71 -28.25 -30.00
C TYR A 78 11.39 -27.75 -31.28
N ALA A 79 12.21 -26.69 -31.19
CA ALA A 79 12.98 -26.15 -32.29
C ALA A 79 14.29 -25.53 -31.77
N ASN A 80 15.37 -25.67 -32.55
CA ASN A 80 16.67 -25.04 -32.29
C ASN A 80 17.41 -24.85 -33.62
N ASN A 81 17.98 -23.66 -33.83
CA ASN A 81 18.83 -23.34 -34.98
C ASN A 81 20.14 -22.65 -34.56
N LEU A 82 20.52 -22.74 -33.27
CA LEU A 82 21.77 -22.14 -32.78
C LEU A 82 22.97 -22.81 -33.44
N PRO A 83 23.95 -22.03 -33.96
CA PRO A 83 25.10 -22.59 -34.64
C PRO A 83 26.06 -23.27 -33.66
N VAL A 84 26.77 -24.30 -34.13
CA VAL A 84 27.75 -25.07 -33.34
C VAL A 84 28.79 -24.16 -32.67
N ALA A 85 29.23 -23.08 -33.34
CA ALA A 85 30.16 -22.11 -32.77
C ALA A 85 29.64 -21.48 -31.46
N ILE A 86 28.36 -21.10 -31.41
CA ILE A 86 27.72 -20.56 -30.19
C ILE A 86 27.60 -21.66 -29.13
N LEU A 87 27.21 -22.88 -29.51
CA LEU A 87 27.05 -23.98 -28.55
C LEU A 87 28.40 -24.42 -27.94
N ASN A 88 29.49 -24.37 -28.71
CA ASN A 88 30.84 -24.65 -28.20
C ASN A 88 31.33 -23.56 -27.23
N GLN A 89 30.89 -22.31 -27.42
CA GLN A 89 31.25 -21.20 -26.55
C GLN A 89 30.45 -21.19 -25.24
N TYR A 90 29.18 -21.60 -25.27
CA TYR A 90 28.26 -21.51 -24.13
C TYR A 90 27.79 -22.90 -23.68
N MET A 91 28.59 -23.54 -22.83
CA MET A 91 28.37 -24.91 -22.36
C MET A 91 26.99 -25.15 -21.72
N GLU A 92 26.47 -24.24 -20.90
CA GLU A 92 25.15 -24.44 -20.27
C GLU A 92 24.00 -24.29 -21.27
N LEU A 93 24.20 -23.47 -22.32
CA LEU A 93 23.27 -23.38 -23.44
C LEU A 93 23.31 -24.66 -24.29
N SER A 94 24.50 -25.20 -24.55
CA SER A 94 24.67 -26.51 -25.18
C SER A 94 23.99 -27.63 -24.38
N ASN A 95 24.18 -27.65 -23.05
CA ASN A 95 23.52 -28.59 -22.16
C ASN A 95 21.99 -28.49 -22.21
N LEU A 96 21.44 -27.27 -22.31
CA LEU A 96 20.01 -27.05 -22.47
C LEU A 96 19.50 -27.63 -23.80
N VAL A 97 20.14 -27.29 -24.91
CA VAL A 97 19.73 -27.73 -26.26
C VAL A 97 19.83 -29.25 -26.42
N ASN A 98 20.88 -29.85 -25.87
CA ASN A 98 21.12 -31.29 -25.93
C ASN A 98 20.35 -32.09 -24.86
N GLY A 99 19.54 -31.43 -24.02
CA GLY A 99 18.72 -32.10 -23.00
C GLY A 99 19.53 -32.79 -21.91
N VAL A 100 20.69 -32.24 -21.53
CA VAL A 100 21.55 -32.80 -20.48
C VAL A 100 20.87 -32.68 -19.12
N ASP A 101 20.67 -33.81 -18.45
CA ASP A 101 20.03 -33.91 -17.15
C ASP A 101 20.67 -33.01 -16.08
N VAL A 102 19.85 -32.41 -15.24
CA VAL A 102 20.29 -31.78 -14.00
C VAL A 102 20.41 -32.86 -12.92
N ARG A 103 21.65 -33.14 -12.49
CA ARG A 103 21.94 -34.19 -11.49
C ARG A 103 22.42 -33.66 -10.14
N ILE A 104 22.65 -32.35 -10.03
CA ILE A 104 23.30 -31.73 -8.87
C ILE A 104 22.26 -31.02 -7.98
N THR A 105 22.33 -31.28 -6.68
CA THR A 105 21.54 -30.58 -5.66
C THR A 105 22.05 -29.13 -5.49
N PRO A 106 21.18 -28.14 -5.24
CA PRO A 106 19.82 -28.25 -4.71
C PRO A 106 18.68 -28.35 -5.75
N PHE A 107 18.96 -28.67 -7.02
CA PHE A 107 17.94 -28.70 -8.09
C PHE A 107 17.19 -27.36 -8.29
N LEU A 108 17.84 -26.27 -7.90
CA LEU A 108 17.40 -24.90 -8.03
C LEU A 108 18.53 -24.09 -8.64
N GLU A 109 18.19 -23.26 -9.61
CA GLU A 109 19.11 -22.32 -10.23
C GLU A 109 18.64 -20.89 -9.98
N HIS A 110 19.59 -19.98 -9.83
CA HIS A 110 19.32 -18.58 -9.61
C HIS A 110 20.39 -17.75 -10.33
N ALA A 111 19.99 -17.22 -11.48
CA ALA A 111 20.78 -16.32 -12.29
C ALA A 111 20.46 -14.87 -11.95
N LYS A 112 21.50 -14.03 -11.92
CA LYS A 112 21.38 -12.58 -11.85
C LYS A 112 22.07 -11.98 -13.06
N PHE A 113 21.40 -11.06 -13.73
CA PHE A 113 21.96 -10.35 -14.86
C PHE A 113 21.24 -9.01 -15.05
N ILE A 114 21.81 -8.16 -15.88
CA ILE A 114 21.27 -6.85 -16.20
C ILE A 114 20.83 -6.85 -17.66
N THR A 115 19.71 -6.20 -17.96
CA THR A 115 19.25 -6.05 -19.34
C THR A 115 20.15 -5.10 -20.13
N LYS A 116 20.36 -5.37 -21.41
CA LYS A 116 21.03 -4.45 -22.34
C LYS A 116 20.08 -3.28 -22.64
N GLY A 117 20.44 -2.06 -22.23
CA GLY A 117 19.63 -0.86 -22.43
C GLY A 117 20.45 0.42 -22.48
N VAL A 118 20.08 1.34 -23.37
CA VAL A 118 20.76 2.64 -23.58
C VAL A 118 20.28 3.71 -22.61
N GLN A 119 19.05 3.61 -22.09
CA GLN A 119 18.41 4.61 -21.22
C GLN A 119 18.11 4.11 -19.80
N ALA A 120 17.68 2.86 -19.64
CA ALA A 120 17.43 2.27 -18.33
C ALA A 120 17.70 0.76 -18.38
N ALA A 121 18.76 0.34 -17.70
CA ALA A 121 19.06 -1.07 -17.49
C ALA A 121 18.29 -1.58 -16.25
N ALA A 122 17.74 -2.79 -16.32
CA ALA A 122 17.00 -3.37 -15.21
C ALA A 122 17.72 -4.60 -14.66
N ASN A 123 17.72 -4.72 -13.32
CA ASN A 123 18.23 -5.91 -12.65
C ASN A 123 17.22 -7.05 -12.77
N ILE A 124 17.68 -8.17 -13.31
CA ILE A 124 16.89 -9.39 -13.45
C ILE A 124 17.43 -10.47 -12.50
N GLN A 125 16.50 -11.12 -11.81
CA GLN A 125 16.77 -12.37 -11.09
C GLN A 125 15.89 -13.47 -11.67
N ALA A 126 16.51 -14.45 -12.33
CA ALA A 126 15.82 -15.57 -12.94
C ALA A 126 16.06 -16.84 -12.12
N PHE A 127 14.96 -17.50 -11.75
CA PHE A 127 14.95 -18.72 -10.95
C PHE A 127 14.48 -19.88 -11.82
N GLY A 128 15.26 -20.96 -11.84
CA GLY A 128 14.87 -22.24 -12.39
C GLY A 128 14.62 -23.25 -11.27
N LYS A 129 13.48 -23.92 -11.30
CA LYS A 129 13.09 -24.93 -10.32
C LYS A 129 12.81 -26.25 -11.03
N HIS A 130 13.57 -27.29 -10.68
CA HIS A 130 13.36 -28.63 -11.21
C HIS A 130 12.34 -29.39 -10.35
N SER A 131 11.66 -30.37 -10.94
CA SER A 131 10.74 -31.30 -10.24
C SER A 131 11.35 -31.98 -8.99
N LYS A 132 12.67 -32.22 -8.97
CA LYS A 132 13.39 -32.86 -7.85
C LYS A 132 13.67 -31.93 -6.67
N SER A 133 13.40 -30.63 -6.80
CA SER A 133 13.63 -29.66 -5.71
C SER A 133 12.58 -29.73 -4.60
N PHE A 134 11.36 -30.16 -4.92
CA PHE A 134 10.18 -30.12 -4.04
C PHE A 134 9.90 -28.74 -3.39
N ALA A 135 10.52 -27.68 -3.91
CA ALA A 135 10.46 -26.36 -3.31
C ALA A 135 9.19 -25.62 -3.73
N ASP A 136 8.56 -24.93 -2.77
CA ASP A 136 7.49 -23.99 -3.07
C ASP A 136 8.07 -22.70 -3.67
N MET A 137 7.61 -22.32 -4.86
CA MET A 137 8.15 -21.16 -5.61
C MET A 137 8.05 -19.88 -4.77
N TYR A 138 6.92 -19.66 -4.09
CA TYR A 138 6.68 -18.41 -3.39
C TYR A 138 7.30 -18.43 -1.98
N ALA A 139 6.99 -19.46 -1.19
CA ALA A 139 7.32 -19.53 0.23
C ALA A 139 8.79 -19.92 0.51
N ARG A 140 9.39 -20.78 -0.33
CA ARG A 140 10.75 -21.33 -0.12
C ARG A 140 11.79 -20.73 -1.05
N ILE A 141 11.43 -20.35 -2.27
CA ILE A 141 12.36 -19.72 -3.22
C ILE A 141 12.27 -18.19 -3.08
N LEU A 142 11.20 -17.55 -3.54
CA LEU A 142 11.12 -16.09 -3.61
C LEU A 142 11.20 -15.42 -2.23
N ARG A 143 10.35 -15.82 -1.27
CA ARG A 143 10.30 -15.15 0.04
C ARG A 143 11.62 -15.26 0.80
N LYS A 144 12.29 -16.42 0.72
CA LYS A 144 13.58 -16.65 1.37
C LYS A 144 14.69 -15.87 0.66
N LYS A 145 14.66 -15.81 -0.67
CA LYS A 145 15.69 -15.13 -1.45
C LYS A 145 15.64 -13.61 -1.25
N PHE A 146 14.44 -13.03 -1.28
CA PHE A 146 14.26 -11.60 -1.18
C PHE A 146 14.18 -11.09 0.26
N SER A 147 13.97 -11.98 1.24
CA SER A 147 13.76 -11.60 2.64
C SER A 147 12.73 -10.46 2.72
N ALA A 148 11.57 -10.70 2.13
CA ALA A 148 10.53 -9.69 1.95
C ALA A 148 9.16 -10.34 1.95
N SER A 149 8.15 -9.55 2.32
CA SER A 149 6.76 -9.98 2.18
C SER A 149 6.39 -10.07 0.71
N ILE A 150 5.57 -11.07 0.36
CA ILE A 150 5.18 -11.35 -1.02
C ILE A 150 3.66 -11.34 -1.17
N ARG A 151 3.18 -10.72 -2.25
CA ARG A 151 1.77 -10.78 -2.65
C ARG A 151 1.61 -11.56 -3.95
N ILE A 152 0.69 -12.52 -3.98
CA ILE A 152 0.61 -13.54 -5.03
C ILE A 152 -0.67 -13.40 -5.85
N TRP A 153 -0.50 -13.25 -7.16
CA TRP A 153 -1.54 -13.46 -8.17
C TRP A 153 -1.26 -14.76 -8.93
N ALA A 154 -1.92 -15.82 -8.51
CA ALA A 154 -1.85 -17.14 -9.14
C ALA A 154 -3.02 -17.99 -8.64
N PRO A 155 -3.53 -18.95 -9.43
CA PRO A 155 -4.50 -19.94 -8.96
C PRO A 155 -4.03 -20.60 -7.67
N SER A 156 -4.93 -20.80 -6.71
CA SER A 156 -4.58 -21.38 -5.41
C SER A 156 -5.58 -22.42 -4.95
N ASP A 157 -5.15 -23.38 -4.11
CA ASP A 157 -6.03 -24.36 -3.48
C ASP A 157 -6.37 -23.97 -2.02
N ALA A 158 -7.32 -24.68 -1.41
CA ALA A 158 -7.75 -24.43 -0.03
C ALA A 158 -6.63 -24.67 1.01
N ARG A 159 -5.61 -25.46 0.66
CA ARG A 159 -4.45 -25.76 1.52
C ARG A 159 -3.42 -24.63 1.48
N SER A 160 -3.40 -23.85 0.41
CA SER A 160 -2.47 -22.75 0.16
C SER A 160 -3.01 -21.44 0.75
N LYS A 161 -2.92 -21.38 2.08
CA LYS A 161 -3.35 -20.24 2.91
C LYS A 161 -2.30 -19.14 2.91
N SER A 162 -2.75 -17.89 2.98
CA SER A 162 -1.87 -16.75 3.28
C SER A 162 -1.12 -17.01 4.59
N ILE A 163 0.20 -16.85 4.58
CA ILE A 163 1.07 -16.97 5.74
C ILE A 163 1.31 -15.56 6.27
N CYS A 164 0.50 -15.15 7.23
CA CYS A 164 0.56 -13.79 7.75
C CYS A 164 1.50 -13.68 8.98
N ASN A 165 1.90 -14.80 9.59
CA ASN A 165 2.77 -14.83 10.76
C ASN A 165 4.26 -14.89 10.39
N GLY A 166 5.11 -14.21 11.17
CA GLY A 166 6.57 -14.13 10.96
C GLY A 166 7.04 -12.75 10.49
N GLN A 167 8.34 -12.60 10.25
CA GLN A 167 8.93 -11.35 9.77
C GLN A 167 8.48 -10.99 8.34
N TYR A 168 8.36 -12.00 7.46
CA TYR A 168 7.97 -11.82 6.06
C TYR A 168 6.72 -12.62 5.72
N GLN A 169 5.72 -11.92 5.20
CA GLN A 169 4.39 -12.46 4.96
C GLN A 169 4.24 -13.01 3.55
N LEU A 170 3.29 -13.92 3.37
CA LEU A 170 2.88 -14.46 2.08
C LEU A 170 1.37 -14.27 1.95
N ARG A 171 0.92 -13.37 1.08
CA ARG A 171 -0.50 -13.02 0.96
C ARG A 171 -0.99 -13.26 -0.46
N LYS A 172 -2.20 -13.79 -0.60
CA LYS A 172 -2.89 -13.78 -1.90
C LYS A 172 -3.42 -12.37 -2.16
N ILE A 173 -3.27 -11.89 -3.39
CA ILE A 173 -4.00 -10.71 -3.86
C ILE A 173 -5.50 -11.06 -3.88
N THR A 174 -6.40 -10.12 -3.66
CA THR A 174 -7.85 -10.39 -3.74
C THR A 174 -8.28 -10.44 -5.20
N SER A 175 -9.18 -11.36 -5.55
CA SER A 175 -9.77 -11.47 -6.89
C SER A 175 -11.20 -10.90 -6.85
N PRO A 176 -11.65 -10.15 -7.88
CA PRO A 176 -10.90 -9.72 -9.06
C PRO A 176 -9.92 -8.57 -8.77
N MET A 177 -8.94 -8.39 -9.67
CA MET A 177 -8.06 -7.21 -9.72
C MET A 177 -8.54 -6.25 -10.82
N GLN A 178 -8.10 -4.99 -10.79
CA GLN A 178 -8.42 -4.02 -11.84
C GLN A 178 -7.21 -3.73 -12.71
N LEU A 179 -7.27 -4.00 -14.02
CA LEU A 179 -6.19 -3.67 -14.94
C LEU A 179 -6.73 -2.77 -16.05
N ASP A 180 -6.31 -1.50 -16.05
CA ASP A 180 -6.72 -0.50 -17.05
C ASP A 180 -8.25 -0.38 -17.21
N GLY A 181 -8.96 -0.36 -16.08
CA GLY A 181 -10.42 -0.31 -16.04
C GLY A 181 -11.14 -1.65 -16.25
N VAL A 182 -10.42 -2.71 -16.64
CA VAL A 182 -10.96 -4.07 -16.82
C VAL A 182 -10.77 -4.92 -15.56
N GLN A 183 -11.89 -5.42 -15.02
CA GLN A 183 -11.87 -6.38 -13.93
C GLN A 183 -11.38 -7.74 -14.43
N VAL A 184 -10.28 -8.23 -13.85
CA VAL A 184 -9.69 -9.52 -14.17
C VAL A 184 -9.84 -10.43 -12.97
N SER A 185 -10.63 -11.51 -13.11
CA SER A 185 -10.65 -12.57 -12.11
C SER A 185 -9.42 -13.45 -12.26
N ARG A 186 -8.90 -13.95 -11.13
CA ARG A 186 -7.77 -14.87 -11.10
C ARG A 186 -8.02 -16.14 -11.92
N GLU A 187 -9.27 -16.60 -11.96
CA GLU A 187 -9.69 -17.80 -12.67
C GLU A 187 -9.70 -17.60 -14.19
N ALA A 188 -9.86 -16.36 -14.65
CA ALA A 188 -9.78 -15.97 -16.05
C ALA A 188 -8.37 -15.51 -16.47
N ASP A 189 -7.37 -15.57 -15.58
CA ASP A 189 -6.02 -15.12 -15.87
C ASP A 189 -5.01 -16.29 -15.88
N SER A 190 -4.42 -16.55 -17.04
CA SER A 190 -3.36 -17.54 -17.19
C SER A 190 -2.01 -17.04 -16.67
N ALA A 191 -1.86 -15.72 -16.51
CA ALA A 191 -0.67 -15.10 -15.95
C ALA A 191 -0.54 -15.37 -14.45
N LYS A 192 0.71 -15.54 -14.01
CA LYS A 192 1.03 -15.78 -12.60
C LYS A 192 2.19 -14.89 -12.23
N TRP A 193 2.04 -14.15 -11.16
CA TRP A 193 3.03 -13.17 -10.75
C TRP A 193 2.95 -12.86 -9.27
N ALA A 194 4.01 -12.24 -8.77
CA ALA A 194 4.13 -11.86 -7.38
C ALA A 194 4.80 -10.49 -7.21
N LEU A 195 4.28 -9.70 -6.27
CA LEU A 195 4.92 -8.47 -5.80
C LEU A 195 5.83 -8.79 -4.64
N ILE A 196 7.06 -8.27 -4.68
CA ILE A 196 8.00 -8.33 -3.57
C ILE A 196 7.99 -6.98 -2.85
N ASP A 197 7.34 -6.93 -1.69
CA ASP A 197 7.12 -5.69 -0.94
C ASP A 197 8.46 -5.08 -0.50
N ALA A 198 8.56 -3.75 -0.59
CA ALA A 198 9.75 -2.95 -0.27
C ALA A 198 11.02 -3.25 -1.11
N LYS A 199 10.88 -3.97 -2.23
CA LYS A 199 11.99 -4.27 -3.15
C LYS A 199 11.76 -3.76 -4.57
N ASN A 200 10.68 -3.03 -4.84
CA ASN A 200 10.31 -2.55 -6.18
C ASN A 200 10.37 -3.66 -7.25
N THR A 201 10.08 -4.90 -6.87
CA THR A 201 10.32 -6.08 -7.71
C THR A 201 9.02 -6.82 -8.00
N VAL A 202 8.80 -7.13 -9.28
CA VAL A 202 7.72 -8.01 -9.74
C VAL A 202 8.32 -9.29 -10.28
N CYS A 203 7.82 -10.43 -9.83
CA CYS A 203 8.26 -11.75 -10.29
C CYS A 203 7.17 -12.41 -11.11
N PHE A 204 7.44 -12.75 -12.36
CA PHE A 204 6.56 -13.55 -13.21
C PHE A 204 6.89 -15.01 -13.02
N THR A 205 5.87 -15.83 -12.80
CA THR A 205 6.05 -17.23 -12.41
C THR A 205 5.30 -18.17 -13.36
N THR A 206 5.73 -19.42 -13.42
CA THR A 206 4.97 -20.47 -14.13
C THR A 206 4.16 -21.37 -13.18
N ASN A 207 4.48 -21.35 -11.89
CA ASN A 207 3.85 -22.19 -10.88
C ASN A 207 2.59 -21.55 -10.30
N ASP A 208 1.53 -22.34 -10.16
CA ASP A 208 0.37 -21.98 -9.34
C ASP A 208 0.78 -21.89 -7.86
N TYR A 209 -0.05 -21.25 -7.04
CA TYR A 209 0.11 -21.28 -5.59
C TYR A 209 -0.70 -22.44 -5.00
N LYS A 210 -0.29 -23.67 -5.32
CA LYS A 210 -0.93 -24.93 -4.91
C LYS A 210 0.07 -25.86 -4.25
N ALA A 211 -0.38 -26.71 -3.34
CA ALA A 211 0.51 -27.65 -2.63
C ALA A 211 1.15 -28.68 -3.58
N THR A 212 0.43 -29.07 -4.64
CA THR A 212 0.88 -30.02 -5.67
C THR A 212 2.00 -29.46 -6.55
N GLU A 213 2.14 -28.14 -6.64
CA GLU A 213 3.14 -27.49 -7.50
C GLU A 213 4.57 -27.69 -7.03
N LYS A 214 4.80 -28.19 -5.81
CA LYS A 214 6.15 -28.49 -5.31
C LYS A 214 6.93 -29.43 -6.23
N GLN A 215 6.24 -30.41 -6.83
CA GLN A 215 6.81 -31.38 -7.76
C GLN A 215 6.78 -30.93 -9.23
N THR A 216 6.12 -29.80 -9.50
CA THR A 216 6.04 -29.21 -10.83
C THR A 216 7.26 -28.33 -11.07
N PRO A 217 8.07 -28.60 -12.11
CA PRO A 217 9.14 -27.69 -12.46
C PRO A 217 8.58 -26.34 -12.87
N GLY A 218 9.37 -25.29 -12.72
CA GLY A 218 8.90 -23.95 -13.05
C GLY A 218 9.94 -22.87 -12.90
N ALA A 219 9.49 -21.66 -13.19
CA ALA A 219 10.34 -20.49 -13.27
C ALA A 219 9.79 -19.35 -12.42
N ALA A 220 10.69 -18.47 -12.01
CA ALA A 220 10.33 -17.10 -11.68
C ALA A 220 11.32 -16.14 -12.34
N VAL A 221 10.85 -15.15 -13.08
CA VAL A 221 11.68 -14.08 -13.64
C VAL A 221 11.28 -12.79 -12.95
N CYS A 222 12.19 -12.26 -12.13
CA CYS A 222 11.96 -11.10 -11.28
C CYS A 222 12.65 -9.87 -11.85
N LEU A 223 11.87 -8.81 -12.05
CA LEU A 223 12.29 -7.51 -12.56
C LEU A 223 12.24 -6.48 -11.43
N GLU A 224 13.37 -5.86 -11.12
CA GLU A 224 13.44 -4.72 -10.20
C GLU A 224 13.21 -3.41 -10.99
N ASN A 225 12.00 -2.87 -10.88
CA ASN A 225 11.63 -1.60 -11.50
C ASN A 225 10.44 -0.98 -10.74
N ALA A 226 10.63 0.23 -10.20
CA ALA A 226 9.60 0.89 -9.39
C ALA A 226 8.33 1.22 -10.19
N GLY A 227 8.45 1.64 -11.45
CA GLY A 227 7.31 1.95 -12.31
C GLY A 227 6.46 0.71 -12.58
N VAL A 228 7.08 -0.39 -13.00
CA VAL A 228 6.39 -1.67 -13.22
C VAL A 228 5.79 -2.20 -11.92
N TYR A 229 6.53 -2.17 -10.81
CA TYR A 229 6.01 -2.56 -9.50
C TYR A 229 4.77 -1.77 -9.11
N ASN A 230 4.79 -0.45 -9.28
CA ASN A 230 3.65 0.41 -8.97
C ASN A 230 2.45 0.16 -9.88
N ALA A 231 2.67 -0.14 -11.17
CA ALA A 231 1.59 -0.51 -12.09
C ALA A 231 0.89 -1.82 -11.64
N PHE A 232 1.65 -2.87 -11.36
CA PHE A 232 1.08 -4.14 -10.89
C PHE A 232 0.45 -4.01 -9.48
N ARG A 233 1.04 -3.19 -8.60
CA ARG A 233 0.46 -2.89 -7.29
C ARG A 233 -0.87 -2.15 -7.42
N THR A 234 -0.94 -1.17 -8.31
CA THR A 234 -2.19 -0.44 -8.62
C THR A 234 -3.24 -1.43 -9.10
N ALA A 235 -2.87 -2.31 -10.02
CA ALA A 235 -3.82 -3.28 -10.52
C ALA A 235 -4.35 -4.22 -9.42
N ALA A 236 -3.45 -4.73 -8.57
CA ALA A 236 -3.76 -5.65 -7.49
C ALA A 236 -4.70 -5.10 -6.41
N PHE A 237 -4.61 -3.80 -6.09
CA PHE A 237 -5.31 -3.23 -4.94
C PHE A 237 -6.40 -2.24 -5.32
N ASN A 238 -6.52 -1.90 -6.60
CA ASN A 238 -7.41 -0.87 -7.12
C ASN A 238 -7.37 0.36 -6.20
N PRO A 239 -6.17 0.97 -5.96
CA PRO A 239 -6.13 2.20 -5.21
C PRO A 239 -7.05 3.20 -5.90
N PRO A 240 -7.68 4.13 -5.18
CA PRO A 240 -8.34 5.26 -5.80
C PRO A 240 -7.28 6.12 -6.49
N ASN A 241 -6.83 5.75 -7.69
CA ASN A 241 -5.91 6.52 -8.52
C ASN A 241 -6.70 7.63 -9.23
N ALA A 242 -7.43 8.40 -8.43
CA ALA A 242 -8.36 9.41 -8.85
C ALA A 242 -8.05 10.68 -8.07
N LEU A 243 -7.87 11.78 -8.80
CA LEU A 243 -7.69 13.10 -8.21
C LEU A 243 -9.02 13.69 -7.75
N SER A 244 -10.14 13.15 -8.24
CA SER A 244 -11.48 13.49 -7.78
C SER A 244 -11.63 13.11 -6.32
N SER A 245 -11.91 14.09 -5.47
CA SER A 245 -12.14 13.87 -4.04
C SER A 245 -13.63 13.89 -3.71
N LYS A 246 -13.98 13.24 -2.60
CA LYS A 246 -15.32 13.30 -2.02
C LYS A 246 -15.26 14.06 -0.70
N LEU A 247 -16.34 14.77 -0.38
CA LEU A 247 -16.45 15.57 0.81
C LEU A 247 -17.80 15.32 1.49
N LEU A 248 -17.79 15.44 2.80
CA LEU A 248 -18.97 15.39 3.65
C LEU A 248 -18.94 16.66 4.51
N LYS A 249 -19.90 17.57 4.29
CA LYS A 249 -19.97 18.87 5.00
C LYS A 249 -20.87 18.75 6.22
N SER A 250 -20.61 19.58 7.24
CA SER A 250 -21.58 19.80 8.31
C SER A 250 -22.87 20.38 7.70
N ALA A 251 -23.94 19.61 7.77
CA ALA A 251 -25.28 19.93 7.30
C ALA A 251 -26.28 19.14 8.14
N VAL A 252 -27.59 19.37 7.97
CA VAL A 252 -28.62 18.59 8.67
C VAL A 252 -28.53 17.10 8.30
N ASN A 253 -28.42 16.81 7.00
CA ASN A 253 -28.30 15.46 6.45
C ASN A 253 -27.01 15.32 5.62
N PRO A 254 -25.84 15.19 6.27
CA PRO A 254 -24.57 15.06 5.57
C PRO A 254 -24.52 13.74 4.78
N ALA A 255 -24.09 13.83 3.52
CA ALA A 255 -23.79 12.70 2.65
C ALA A 255 -22.46 12.95 1.94
N TRP A 256 -21.84 11.87 1.47
CA TRP A 256 -20.70 11.99 0.57
C TRP A 256 -21.13 12.66 -0.73
N ALA A 257 -20.40 13.69 -1.14
CA ALA A 257 -20.62 14.39 -2.39
C ALA A 257 -19.27 14.61 -3.10
N PRO A 258 -19.25 14.68 -4.43
CA PRO A 258 -18.06 15.10 -5.17
C PRO A 258 -17.58 16.48 -4.72
N SER A 259 -16.26 16.66 -4.70
CA SER A 259 -15.67 17.99 -4.58
C SER A 259 -15.89 18.81 -5.87
N GLY A 260 -15.85 20.14 -5.73
CA GLY A 260 -16.06 21.06 -6.85
C GLY A 260 -14.94 21.04 -7.91
N ALA A 261 -13.79 20.44 -7.58
CA ALA A 261 -12.67 20.18 -8.48
C ALA A 261 -11.78 19.05 -7.92
N ASP A 262 -10.88 18.58 -8.77
CA ASP A 262 -9.82 17.64 -8.41
C ASP A 262 -8.85 18.23 -7.37
N ILE A 263 -8.29 17.35 -6.53
CA ILE A 263 -7.45 17.74 -5.41
C ILE A 263 -6.09 18.34 -5.83
N ASN A 264 -5.66 18.21 -7.07
CA ASN A 264 -4.42 18.84 -7.55
C ASN A 264 -4.64 20.25 -8.13
N GLN A 265 -5.88 20.72 -8.21
CA GLN A 265 -6.19 22.05 -8.74
C GLN A 265 -6.00 23.10 -7.65
N ASN A 266 -5.55 24.30 -8.00
CA ASN A 266 -5.34 25.37 -7.02
C ASN A 266 -6.61 26.15 -6.63
N ALA A 267 -7.79 25.65 -6.98
CA ALA A 267 -9.07 26.32 -6.72
C ALA A 267 -10.25 25.33 -6.69
N ARG A 268 -11.41 25.82 -6.22
CA ARG A 268 -12.75 25.19 -6.30
C ARG A 268 -13.00 23.93 -5.47
N HIS A 269 -11.97 23.26 -4.94
CA HIS A 269 -12.16 22.15 -3.99
C HIS A 269 -12.07 22.61 -2.52
N SER A 270 -12.66 21.85 -1.60
CA SER A 270 -12.82 22.26 -0.19
C SER A 270 -11.50 22.50 0.54
N ILE A 271 -10.47 21.71 0.26
CA ILE A 271 -9.18 21.80 0.96
C ILE A 271 -8.48 23.14 0.67
N ILE A 272 -8.40 23.58 -0.60
CA ILE A 272 -7.75 24.86 -0.93
C ILE A 272 -8.59 26.04 -0.43
N THR A 273 -9.93 25.93 -0.43
CA THR A 273 -10.79 26.94 0.20
C THR A 273 -10.51 27.07 1.70
N THR A 274 -10.39 25.95 2.42
CA THR A 274 -10.07 25.96 3.86
C THR A 274 -8.65 26.48 4.12
N MET A 275 -7.68 26.09 3.28
CA MET A 275 -6.26 26.42 3.43
C MET A 275 -5.86 27.70 2.70
N ALA A 276 -6.80 28.50 2.20
CA ALA A 276 -6.50 29.74 1.47
C ALA A 276 -5.60 30.68 2.29
N ASN A 277 -5.93 30.87 3.56
CA ASN A 277 -5.16 31.69 4.52
C ASN A 277 -3.84 31.05 4.99
N PHE A 278 -3.56 29.82 4.56
CA PHE A 278 -2.31 29.12 4.84
C PHE A 278 -1.32 29.24 3.67
N VAL A 279 -1.82 29.17 2.44
CA VAL A 279 -1.02 29.32 1.21
C VAL A 279 -0.78 30.78 0.84
N GLN A 280 -1.65 31.69 1.29
CA GLN A 280 -1.54 33.13 1.11
C GLN A 280 -1.58 33.83 2.46
N HIS A 281 -0.80 34.89 2.60
CA HIS A 281 -0.75 35.65 3.84
C HIS A 281 -2.05 36.44 4.04
N HIS A 282 -2.71 36.22 5.18
CA HIS A 282 -3.85 37.02 5.61
C HIS A 282 -3.58 37.59 7.01
N PRO A 283 -3.58 38.92 7.19
CA PRO A 283 -3.14 39.57 8.43
C PRO A 283 -4.03 39.25 9.64
N GLN A 284 -5.26 38.77 9.41
CA GLN A 284 -6.20 38.41 10.45
C GLN A 284 -6.12 36.95 10.88
N ILE A 285 -5.32 36.10 10.22
CA ILE A 285 -5.25 34.67 10.51
C ILE A 285 -3.82 34.29 10.89
N ASN A 286 -3.66 33.72 12.08
CA ASN A 286 -2.43 33.05 12.48
C ASN A 286 -2.56 31.54 12.29
N VAL A 287 -1.41 30.90 12.21
CA VAL A 287 -1.18 29.54 11.77
C VAL A 287 -0.17 28.89 12.71
N LEU A 288 -0.52 27.67 13.14
CA LEU A 288 0.43 26.70 13.68
C LEU A 288 0.30 25.43 12.86
N ALA A 289 1.39 24.93 12.30
CA ALA A 289 1.39 23.75 11.44
C ALA A 289 2.39 22.70 11.92
N TYR A 290 1.98 21.44 11.87
CA TYR A 290 2.78 20.31 12.30
C TYR A 290 2.71 19.13 11.33
N SER A 291 3.82 18.41 11.18
CA SER A 291 3.93 17.21 10.34
C SER A 291 5.23 16.47 10.65
N ASP A 292 5.20 15.15 10.60
CA ASP A 292 6.39 14.28 10.57
C ASP A 292 7.14 14.31 9.23
N ASP A 293 6.45 14.73 8.16
CA ASP A 293 7.02 14.85 6.81
C ASP A 293 6.51 16.14 6.15
N PRO A 294 6.98 17.32 6.63
CA PRO A 294 6.59 18.61 6.09
C PRO A 294 7.23 18.86 4.71
N PRO A 295 6.54 19.54 3.79
CA PRO A 295 7.09 19.84 2.47
C PRO A 295 8.35 20.72 2.54
N ASN A 296 9.24 20.54 1.56
CA ASN A 296 10.51 21.28 1.41
C ASN A 296 11.51 21.08 2.56
N LEU A 297 11.26 20.11 3.44
CA LEU A 297 12.14 19.73 4.54
C LEU A 297 12.29 18.20 4.53
N PRO A 298 13.46 17.66 4.94
CA PRO A 298 13.57 16.22 5.15
C PRO A 298 12.67 15.79 6.31
N PRO A 299 12.24 14.51 6.37
CA PRO A 299 11.42 13.98 7.45
C PRO A 299 11.98 14.36 8.83
N ARG A 300 11.11 14.85 9.71
CA ARG A 300 11.47 15.32 11.06
C ARG A 300 10.60 14.60 12.08
N ASN A 301 11.23 14.10 13.15
CA ASN A 301 10.53 13.44 14.25
C ASN A 301 9.69 12.22 13.78
N GLU A 302 10.37 11.26 13.14
CA GLU A 302 9.79 10.00 12.60
C GLU A 302 9.03 9.14 13.63
N LYS A 303 9.08 9.50 14.92
CA LYS A 303 8.30 8.82 15.95
C LYS A 303 6.83 9.16 15.81
N SER A 304 6.45 10.42 15.64
CA SER A 304 5.05 10.79 15.44
C SER A 304 4.62 10.62 13.98
N LYS A 305 3.33 10.41 13.76
CA LYS A 305 2.72 10.29 12.41
C LYS A 305 1.65 11.35 12.16
N THR A 306 1.59 12.35 13.05
CA THR A 306 0.50 13.33 13.06
C THR A 306 0.80 14.51 12.15
N LYS A 307 -0.23 14.98 11.44
CA LYS A 307 -0.14 16.09 10.50
C LYS A 307 -1.37 16.98 10.60
N GLY A 308 -1.18 18.29 10.59
CA GLY A 308 -2.29 19.23 10.65
C GLY A 308 -1.89 20.68 10.74
N VAL A 309 -2.92 21.53 10.70
CA VAL A 309 -2.84 22.98 10.73
C VAL A 309 -3.91 23.51 11.68
N LEU A 310 -3.51 24.40 12.58
CA LEU A 310 -4.39 25.19 13.43
C LEU A 310 -4.42 26.62 12.88
N LEU A 311 -5.59 27.08 12.48
CA LEU A 311 -5.86 28.44 12.03
C LEU A 311 -6.59 29.19 13.14
N VAL A 312 -6.11 30.39 13.51
CA VAL A 312 -6.70 31.19 14.58
C VAL A 312 -6.92 32.61 14.09
N HIS A 313 -8.16 33.08 14.14
CA HIS A 313 -8.48 34.45 13.79
C HIS A 313 -7.98 35.41 14.88
N ASN A 314 -7.40 36.55 14.52
CA ASN A 314 -6.88 37.53 15.46
C ASN A 314 -7.99 38.18 16.29
N ALA A 315 -8.95 38.83 15.62
CA ALA A 315 -10.06 39.53 16.27
C ALA A 315 -11.25 38.61 16.64
N ALA A 316 -11.90 38.00 15.65
CA ALA A 316 -13.10 37.20 15.84
C ALA A 316 -12.86 35.95 16.71
N ASP A 317 -13.89 35.49 17.43
CA ASP A 317 -13.86 34.25 18.21
C ASP A 317 -13.96 33.00 17.31
N GLU A 318 -12.92 32.78 16.51
CA GLU A 318 -12.89 31.79 15.43
C GLU A 318 -11.53 31.09 15.36
N ALA A 319 -11.58 29.76 15.36
CA ALA A 319 -10.44 28.90 15.09
C ALA A 319 -10.87 27.67 14.28
N ALA A 320 -9.95 27.10 13.52
CA ALA A 320 -10.15 25.87 12.78
C ALA A 320 -8.95 24.94 12.94
N TRP A 321 -9.22 23.64 13.12
CA TRP A 321 -8.22 22.59 13.20
C TRP A 321 -8.39 21.64 12.03
N PHE A 322 -7.38 21.60 11.18
CA PHE A 322 -7.29 20.78 9.98
C PHE A 322 -6.32 19.63 10.23
N VAL A 323 -6.79 18.39 10.08
CA VAL A 323 -6.01 17.15 10.27
C VAL A 323 -5.98 16.38 8.96
N HIS A 324 -4.84 15.81 8.59
CA HIS A 324 -4.69 15.04 7.34
C HIS A 324 -3.69 13.89 7.45
N THR A 325 -3.64 13.05 6.42
CA THR A 325 -2.73 11.90 6.34
C THR A 325 -1.65 12.03 5.25
N VAL A 326 -1.68 13.10 4.47
CA VAL A 326 -0.80 13.29 3.29
C VAL A 326 0.60 13.74 3.70
N PRO A 327 1.67 12.99 3.37
CA PRO A 327 3.06 13.44 3.52
C PRO A 327 3.43 14.51 2.48
N ASN A 328 4.46 15.33 2.76
CA ASN A 328 4.91 16.41 1.87
C ASN A 328 3.80 17.40 1.47
N PHE A 329 2.82 17.60 2.36
CA PHE A 329 1.66 18.47 2.18
C PHE A 329 1.43 19.24 3.50
N LEU A 330 1.15 20.55 3.55
CA LEU A 330 1.07 21.58 2.51
C LEU A 330 2.10 22.68 2.81
N ALA A 331 2.68 23.32 1.78
CA ALA A 331 3.72 24.32 1.98
C ALA A 331 3.12 25.67 2.40
N TYR A 332 3.66 26.26 3.48
CA TYR A 332 3.20 27.53 4.02
C TYR A 332 3.65 28.70 3.13
N LEU A 333 2.74 29.66 2.90
CA LEU A 333 2.97 30.83 2.04
C LEU A 333 3.57 30.48 0.66
N SER A 334 3.12 29.36 0.10
CA SER A 334 3.58 28.82 -1.18
C SER A 334 2.39 28.45 -2.04
N ALA A 335 2.60 28.37 -3.36
CA ALA A 335 1.57 27.89 -4.28
C ALA A 335 1.06 26.50 -3.86
N TYR A 336 -0.25 26.30 -4.00
CA TYR A 336 -0.86 25.00 -3.72
C TYR A 336 -0.25 23.91 -4.61
N SER A 337 0.10 22.77 -4.00
CA SER A 337 0.66 21.63 -4.71
C SER A 337 0.18 20.34 -4.07
N TRP A 338 -0.19 19.38 -4.92
CA TRP A 338 -0.54 18.02 -4.52
C TRP A 338 0.64 17.07 -4.81
N PRO A 339 1.13 16.30 -3.82
CA PRO A 339 2.20 15.34 -4.04
C PRO A 339 1.77 14.19 -4.98
N PRO A 340 2.35 14.05 -6.19
CA PRO A 340 1.86 13.05 -7.17
C PRO A 340 1.96 11.60 -6.68
N ALA A 341 2.96 11.30 -5.83
CA ALA A 341 3.17 9.99 -5.23
C ALA A 341 2.04 9.54 -4.28
N GLU A 342 1.18 10.47 -3.86
CA GLU A 342 0.06 10.21 -2.96
C GLU A 342 -1.26 10.00 -3.72
N THR A 343 -1.30 10.27 -5.04
CA THR A 343 -2.47 9.98 -5.89
C THR A 343 -2.88 8.49 -5.87
N PRO A 344 -1.95 7.51 -5.88
CA PRO A 344 -2.31 6.09 -5.81
C PRO A 344 -2.66 5.61 -4.39
N LYS A 345 -2.97 6.51 -3.45
CA LYS A 345 -3.28 6.15 -2.06
C LYS A 345 -4.55 6.85 -1.59
N GLY A 346 -5.35 6.14 -0.80
CA GLY A 346 -6.46 6.76 -0.06
C GLY A 346 -5.93 7.72 0.99
N HIS A 347 -6.52 8.91 1.07
CA HIS A 347 -6.22 9.91 2.09
C HIS A 347 -7.50 10.50 2.65
N MET A 348 -7.40 11.04 3.86
CA MET A 348 -8.55 11.60 4.56
C MET A 348 -8.15 12.90 5.24
N PHE A 349 -9.06 13.87 5.20
CA PHE A 349 -8.92 15.19 5.78
C PHE A 349 -10.10 15.43 6.71
N LEU A 350 -9.83 16.06 7.84
CA LEU A 350 -10.85 16.48 8.79
C LEU A 350 -10.64 17.96 9.10
N CYS A 351 -11.67 18.78 8.95
CA CYS A 351 -11.65 20.18 9.34
C CYS A 351 -12.70 20.43 10.42
N VAL A 352 -12.26 20.95 11.57
CA VAL A 352 -13.10 21.22 12.74
C VAL A 352 -13.04 22.72 13.03
N SER A 353 -14.17 23.41 12.91
CA SER A 353 -14.31 24.82 13.33
C SER A 353 -14.78 24.89 14.80
N PHE A 354 -14.21 25.79 15.60
CA PHE A 354 -14.53 25.95 17.03
C PHE A 354 -14.22 27.38 17.54
N SER A 355 -14.75 27.73 18.72
CA SER A 355 -14.46 28.99 19.43
C SER A 355 -13.09 28.95 20.11
N LYS A 356 -12.41 30.10 20.24
CA LYS A 356 -11.08 30.21 20.85
C LYS A 356 -10.99 29.69 22.27
N VAL A 357 -12.12 29.63 22.99
CA VAL A 357 -12.19 29.04 24.33
C VAL A 357 -11.66 27.59 24.36
N HIS A 358 -11.73 26.87 23.23
CA HIS A 358 -11.26 25.49 23.11
C HIS A 358 -9.81 25.38 22.60
N LEU A 359 -9.07 26.48 22.41
CA LEU A 359 -7.67 26.45 21.94
C LEU A 359 -6.75 25.65 22.87
N ASN A 360 -6.93 25.76 24.19
CA ASN A 360 -6.16 24.95 25.14
C ASN A 360 -6.46 23.45 25.01
N SER A 361 -7.72 23.09 24.81
CA SER A 361 -8.11 21.69 24.58
C SER A 361 -7.48 21.14 23.31
N VAL A 362 -7.53 21.87 22.20
CA VAL A 362 -6.88 21.44 20.95
C VAL A 362 -5.37 21.41 21.08
N GLY A 363 -4.76 22.46 21.66
CA GLY A 363 -3.32 22.53 21.92
C GLY A 363 -2.81 21.36 22.76
N LYS A 364 -3.51 21.02 23.84
CA LYS A 364 -3.18 19.87 24.69
C LYS A 364 -3.33 18.54 23.94
N ALA A 365 -4.40 18.36 23.18
CA ALA A 365 -4.60 17.16 22.37
C ALA A 365 -3.47 16.98 21.34
N ILE A 366 -3.01 18.06 20.70
CA ILE A 366 -1.89 18.05 19.74
C ILE A 366 -0.56 17.78 20.45
N ARG A 367 -0.28 18.46 21.57
CA ARG A 367 0.97 18.31 22.36
C ARG A 367 1.27 16.87 22.76
N TYR A 368 0.23 16.12 23.16
CA TYR A 368 0.39 14.71 23.55
C TYR A 368 0.72 13.78 22.37
N GLN A 369 0.68 14.26 21.13
CA GLN A 369 1.02 13.48 19.92
C GLN A 369 2.51 13.59 19.56
N GLU A 370 3.31 14.30 20.35
CA GLU A 370 4.73 14.60 20.07
C GLU A 370 4.94 15.12 18.62
N PRO A 371 4.20 16.14 18.17
CA PRO A 371 4.29 16.65 16.80
C PRO A 371 5.62 17.39 16.56
N TYR A 372 6.05 17.45 15.31
CA TYR A 372 7.04 18.43 14.86
C TYR A 372 6.32 19.66 14.29
N ILE A 373 6.51 20.82 14.94
CA ILE A 373 5.95 22.11 14.52
C ILE A 373 6.90 22.73 13.49
N TYR A 374 6.44 22.90 12.25
CA TYR A 374 7.25 23.48 11.16
C TYR A 374 6.86 24.91 10.82
N VAL A 375 5.70 25.38 11.28
CA VAL A 375 5.27 26.79 11.18
C VAL A 375 4.57 27.18 12.48
N ASN A 376 4.89 28.36 12.99
CA ASN A 376 4.14 29.01 14.05
C ASN A 376 4.28 30.53 13.91
N ASN A 377 3.16 31.24 13.81
CA ASN A 377 3.12 32.71 13.89
C ASN A 377 2.06 33.20 14.90
N LEU A 378 1.69 32.37 15.88
CA LEU A 378 0.75 32.77 16.93
C LEU A 378 1.33 33.91 17.78
N PRO A 379 0.61 35.03 17.95
CA PRO A 379 1.09 36.18 18.73
C PRO A 379 1.09 35.87 20.24
N ALA A 380 1.98 36.55 20.97
CA ALA A 380 2.08 36.45 22.42
C ALA A 380 0.74 36.71 23.14
N ALA A 381 -0.10 37.62 22.61
CA ALA A 381 -1.43 37.89 23.15
C ALA A 381 -2.33 36.64 23.19
N ILE A 382 -2.25 35.76 22.19
CA ILE A 382 -2.98 34.48 22.16
C ILE A 382 -2.29 33.46 23.06
N LEU A 383 -0.96 33.33 22.97
CA LEU A 383 -0.20 32.33 23.75
C LEU A 383 -0.29 32.55 25.26
N ASN A 384 -0.29 33.80 25.71
CA ASN A 384 -0.39 34.16 27.13
C ASN A 384 -1.77 33.83 27.73
N GLN A 385 -2.81 33.76 26.89
CA GLN A 385 -4.17 33.35 27.32
C GLN A 385 -4.37 31.84 27.26
N HIS A 386 -3.52 31.13 26.50
CA HIS A 386 -3.67 29.70 26.23
C HIS A 386 -2.40 28.91 26.58
N MET A 387 -2.24 28.61 27.87
CA MET A 387 -1.06 27.93 28.41
C MET A 387 -0.73 26.58 27.75
N GLU A 388 -1.72 25.74 27.41
CA GLU A 388 -1.44 24.46 26.74
C GLU A 388 -0.98 24.65 25.29
N LEU A 389 -1.51 25.68 24.61
CA LEU A 389 -1.05 26.07 23.29
C LEU A 389 0.36 26.66 23.34
N SER A 390 0.66 27.49 24.33
CA SER A 390 2.01 27.99 24.60
C SER A 390 2.99 26.84 24.88
N ASN A 391 2.58 25.87 25.70
CA ASN A 391 3.39 24.68 25.98
C ASN A 391 3.66 23.83 24.73
N LEU A 392 2.68 23.70 23.84
CA LEU A 392 2.87 23.04 22.54
C LEU A 392 3.91 23.76 21.69
N VAL A 393 3.76 25.08 21.51
CA VAL A 393 4.66 25.90 20.68
C VAL A 393 6.09 25.88 21.22
N ASN A 394 6.25 25.96 22.54
CA ASN A 394 7.56 25.98 23.20
C ASN A 394 8.15 24.58 23.42
N GLY A 395 7.51 23.52 22.92
CA GLY A 395 8.03 22.14 23.04
C GLY A 395 8.14 21.64 24.48
N VAL A 396 7.27 22.10 25.38
CA VAL A 396 7.32 21.70 26.79
C VAL A 396 6.93 20.23 26.93
N ASP A 397 7.82 19.42 27.51
CA ASP A 397 7.61 17.98 27.73
C ASP A 397 6.30 17.66 28.45
N VAL A 398 5.62 16.60 28.01
CA VAL A 398 4.54 15.99 28.78
C VAL A 398 5.14 15.12 29.89
N ARG A 399 4.91 15.52 31.14
CA ARG A 399 5.44 14.83 32.34
C ARG A 399 4.35 14.20 33.23
N VAL A 400 3.10 14.24 32.79
CA VAL A 400 1.94 13.80 33.58
C VAL A 400 1.45 12.42 33.11
N THR A 401 1.39 11.47 34.04
CA THR A 401 0.76 10.16 33.82
C THR A 401 -0.76 10.31 33.72
N PRO A 402 -1.46 9.52 32.88
CA PRO A 402 -1.00 8.34 32.16
C PRO A 402 -0.37 8.63 30.77
N PHE A 403 0.12 9.85 30.52
CA PHE A 403 0.64 10.28 29.20
C PHE A 403 -0.39 10.17 28.07
N LEU A 404 -1.67 10.35 28.43
CA LEU A 404 -2.81 10.43 27.52
C LEU A 404 -3.55 11.75 27.76
N GLY A 405 -3.81 12.49 26.69
CA GLY A 405 -4.68 13.66 26.69
C GLY A 405 -6.07 13.25 26.21
N HIS A 406 -7.11 13.71 26.88
CA HIS A 406 -8.50 13.55 26.45
C HIS A 406 -9.24 14.85 26.68
N GLU A 407 -9.68 15.45 25.58
CA GLU A 407 -10.30 16.76 25.56
C GLU A 407 -11.66 16.68 24.88
N LYS A 408 -12.63 17.45 25.38
CA LYS A 408 -13.99 17.50 24.86
C LYS A 408 -14.37 18.93 24.55
N PHE A 409 -14.97 19.14 23.39
CA PHE A 409 -15.47 20.44 22.97
C PHE A 409 -16.54 20.28 21.89
N VAL A 410 -17.17 21.38 21.51
CA VAL A 410 -18.16 21.39 20.42
C VAL A 410 -17.65 22.21 19.25
N THR A 411 -18.11 21.85 18.05
CA THR A 411 -17.85 22.66 16.86
C THR A 411 -18.60 24.00 16.94
N LYS A 412 -18.06 25.07 16.35
CA LYS A 412 -18.79 26.34 16.21
C LYS A 412 -20.00 26.11 15.30
N ARG A 413 -21.20 26.37 15.81
CA ARG A 413 -22.47 26.10 15.11
C ARG A 413 -22.66 27.08 13.95
N ALA A 414 -22.62 26.56 12.72
CA ALA A 414 -23.12 27.27 11.53
C ALA A 414 -24.51 26.74 11.11
N GLN A 415 -24.69 25.41 11.09
CA GLN A 415 -25.94 24.74 10.74
C GLN A 415 -26.24 23.55 11.65
N ALA A 416 -25.20 22.78 12.01
CA ALA A 416 -25.26 21.69 12.97
C ALA A 416 -24.04 21.76 13.89
N GLU A 417 -24.26 21.52 15.18
CA GLU A 417 -23.22 21.39 16.19
C GLU A 417 -22.89 19.92 16.41
N ALA A 418 -21.61 19.59 16.57
CA ALA A 418 -21.17 18.24 16.83
C ALA A 418 -20.23 18.20 18.04
N ASN A 419 -20.37 17.16 18.86
CA ASN A 419 -19.46 16.89 19.96
C ASN A 419 -18.16 16.31 19.40
N ILE A 420 -17.04 16.89 19.81
CA ILE A 420 -15.69 16.43 19.50
C ILE A 420 -15.05 15.88 20.76
N GLN A 421 -14.45 14.70 20.63
CA GLN A 421 -13.52 14.16 21.62
C GLN A 421 -12.16 13.98 20.96
N ALA A 422 -11.19 14.75 21.41
CA ALA A 422 -9.82 14.70 20.91
C ALA A 422 -8.94 13.94 21.91
N PHE A 423 -8.22 12.95 21.40
CA PHE A 423 -7.28 12.14 22.16
C PHE A 423 -5.87 12.36 21.64
N GLY A 424 -4.94 12.61 22.56
CA GLY A 424 -3.51 12.60 22.30
C GLY A 424 -2.85 11.47 23.06
N LYS A 425 -1.99 10.71 22.39
CA LYS A 425 -1.27 9.56 22.96
C LYS A 425 0.22 9.78 22.81
N HIS A 426 0.93 9.91 23.92
CA HIS A 426 2.38 10.03 23.92
C HIS A 426 3.02 8.63 23.80
N SER A 427 4.26 8.57 23.29
CA SER A 427 5.08 7.34 23.26
C SER A 427 5.21 6.65 24.63
N LYS A 428 5.27 7.43 25.72
CA LYS A 428 5.40 6.97 27.12
C LYS A 428 4.13 6.31 27.68
N SER A 429 2.99 6.41 26.99
CA SER A 429 1.74 5.80 27.46
C SER A 429 1.73 4.27 27.30
N PHE A 430 2.48 3.74 26.33
CA PHE A 430 2.43 2.34 25.89
C PHE A 430 1.00 1.81 25.63
N ALA A 431 0.06 2.72 25.38
CA ALA A 431 -1.35 2.38 25.21
C ALA A 431 -1.64 2.00 23.76
N ASP A 432 -2.52 1.00 23.59
CA ASP A 432 -3.11 0.71 22.29
C ASP A 432 -4.27 1.68 22.04
N MET A 433 -4.20 2.44 20.93
CA MET A 433 -5.20 3.47 20.60
C MET A 433 -6.62 2.89 20.56
N TYR A 434 -6.81 1.70 20.00
CA TYR A 434 -8.13 1.12 19.83
C TYR A 434 -8.59 0.39 21.10
N ALA A 435 -7.75 -0.51 21.61
CA ALA A 435 -8.13 -1.46 22.67
C ALA A 435 -8.07 -0.87 24.08
N ARG A 436 -7.18 0.09 24.34
CA ARG A 436 -6.98 0.70 25.67
C ARG A 436 -7.48 2.14 25.75
N VAL A 437 -7.37 2.92 24.68
CA VAL A 437 -7.86 4.31 24.68
C VAL A 437 -9.33 4.35 24.29
N LEU A 438 -9.66 4.09 23.02
CA LEU A 438 -11.01 4.27 22.49
C LEU A 438 -12.02 3.31 23.12
N ARG A 439 -11.79 1.98 23.12
CA ARG A 439 -12.78 1.02 23.64
C ARG A 439 -13.11 1.28 25.11
N ASN A 440 -12.09 1.54 25.93
CA ASN A 440 -12.30 1.76 27.36
C ASN A 440 -13.02 3.10 27.60
N ARG A 441 -12.67 4.14 26.84
CA ARG A 441 -13.30 5.45 27.00
C ARG A 441 -14.76 5.44 26.61
N PHE A 442 -15.09 4.81 25.49
CA PHE A 442 -16.45 4.78 24.98
C PHE A 442 -17.29 3.65 25.55
N ALA A 443 -16.66 2.64 26.19
CA ALA A 443 -17.33 1.43 26.65
C ALA A 443 -18.25 0.86 25.56
N ALA A 444 -17.67 0.63 24.37
CA ALA A 444 -18.40 0.26 23.17
C ALA A 444 -17.55 -0.61 22.24
N SER A 445 -18.22 -1.42 21.42
CA SER A 445 -17.58 -2.18 20.35
C SER A 445 -17.06 -1.24 19.26
N ILE A 446 -15.94 -1.60 18.64
CA ILE A 446 -15.24 -0.77 17.65
C ILE A 446 -15.03 -1.54 16.35
N ARG A 447 -15.37 -0.91 15.21
CA ARG A 447 -14.96 -1.38 13.88
C ARG A 447 -13.78 -0.54 13.38
N ILE A 448 -12.71 -1.19 12.90
CA ILE A 448 -11.40 -0.58 12.65
C ILE A 448 -11.00 -0.63 11.17
N TRP A 449 -10.76 0.54 10.59
CA TRP A 449 -10.10 0.72 9.30
C TRP A 449 -8.73 1.36 9.52
N ALA A 450 -7.68 0.55 9.49
CA ALA A 450 -6.28 0.96 9.63
C ALA A 450 -5.37 -0.18 9.17
N PRO A 451 -4.15 0.09 8.68
CA PRO A 451 -3.18 -0.96 8.39
C PRO A 451 -2.99 -1.89 9.59
N SER A 452 -3.03 -3.20 9.35
CA SER A 452 -2.91 -4.21 10.41
C SER A 452 -1.98 -5.35 9.98
N ASP A 453 -1.30 -5.94 10.96
CA ASP A 453 -0.54 -7.17 10.76
C ASP A 453 -1.38 -8.41 11.10
N ALA A 454 -0.79 -9.59 10.97
CA ALA A 454 -1.46 -10.86 11.25
C ALA A 454 -1.75 -11.13 12.72
N ARG A 455 -0.98 -10.51 13.61
CA ARG A 455 -1.12 -10.66 15.05
C ARG A 455 -2.28 -9.80 15.56
N SER A 456 -2.57 -8.70 14.87
CA SER A 456 -3.72 -7.82 15.07
C SER A 456 -5.05 -8.43 14.61
N LYS A 457 -5.54 -9.44 15.33
CA LYS A 457 -6.83 -10.11 15.06
C LYS A 457 -8.00 -9.32 15.63
N SER A 458 -9.19 -9.53 15.06
CA SER A 458 -10.44 -9.12 15.71
C SER A 458 -10.56 -9.79 17.10
N ILE A 459 -10.94 -9.02 18.12
CA ILE A 459 -11.12 -9.45 19.51
C ILE A 459 -12.61 -9.45 19.83
N CYS A 460 -13.22 -10.61 20.00
CA CYS A 460 -14.67 -10.72 20.16
C CYS A 460 -15.13 -11.38 21.47
N ASN A 461 -14.19 -11.88 22.26
CA ASN A 461 -14.44 -12.58 23.53
C ASN A 461 -14.53 -11.64 24.75
N ARG A 462 -14.58 -10.32 24.53
CA ARG A 462 -14.75 -9.32 25.59
C ARG A 462 -16.13 -8.68 25.46
N GLN A 463 -16.61 -8.08 26.55
CA GLN A 463 -17.87 -7.32 26.57
C GLN A 463 -18.01 -6.37 25.38
N TYR A 464 -16.92 -5.67 25.02
CA TYR A 464 -16.85 -4.82 23.83
C TYR A 464 -15.83 -5.36 22.82
N GLN A 465 -16.31 -5.58 21.61
CA GLN A 465 -15.55 -6.21 20.53
C GLN A 465 -14.65 -5.20 19.82
N LEU A 466 -13.48 -5.63 19.35
CA LEU A 466 -12.70 -4.91 18.32
C LEU A 466 -12.74 -5.73 17.06
N ARG A 467 -13.31 -5.19 15.99
CA ARG A 467 -13.46 -5.90 14.72
C ARG A 467 -12.77 -5.14 13.62
N LYS A 468 -11.93 -5.82 12.84
CA LYS A 468 -11.39 -5.21 11.62
C LYS A 468 -12.48 -5.18 10.56
N ILE A 469 -12.60 -4.06 9.85
CA ILE A 469 -13.45 -3.97 8.67
C ILE A 469 -12.86 -4.89 7.58
N SER A 470 -13.67 -5.53 6.75
CA SER A 470 -13.16 -6.38 5.67
C SER A 470 -12.48 -5.51 4.61
N SER A 471 -11.34 -5.96 4.08
CA SER A 471 -10.64 -5.32 2.96
C SER A 471 -10.77 -6.21 1.72
N PRO A 472 -11.17 -5.66 0.55
CA PRO A 472 -11.56 -4.27 0.31
C PRO A 472 -12.96 -3.92 0.87
N MET A 473 -13.21 -2.63 1.07
CA MET A 473 -14.54 -2.06 1.39
C MET A 473 -15.09 -1.25 0.21
N GLN A 474 -16.40 -0.96 0.21
CA GLN A 474 -17.02 -0.04 -0.76
C GLN A 474 -17.31 1.29 -0.08
N LEU A 475 -16.56 2.34 -0.43
CA LEU A 475 -16.77 3.69 0.08
C LEU A 475 -17.41 4.55 -1.00
N ASP A 476 -18.71 4.81 -0.84
CA ASP A 476 -19.51 5.60 -1.79
C ASP A 476 -19.34 5.14 -3.26
N GLY A 477 -19.52 3.84 -3.50
CA GLY A 477 -19.38 3.23 -4.83
C GLY A 477 -17.94 2.96 -5.31
N VAL A 478 -16.92 3.41 -4.57
CA VAL A 478 -15.51 3.17 -4.89
C VAL A 478 -14.95 2.06 -4.01
N GLN A 479 -14.31 1.07 -4.64
CA GLN A 479 -13.66 -0.03 -3.93
C GLN A 479 -12.33 0.45 -3.36
N VAL A 480 -12.15 0.35 -2.04
CA VAL A 480 -10.93 0.78 -1.36
C VAL A 480 -10.33 -0.40 -0.61
N SER A 481 -9.06 -0.69 -0.88
CA SER A 481 -8.27 -1.68 -0.15
C SER A 481 -7.50 -1.01 0.98
N ARG A 482 -7.52 -1.59 2.17
CA ARG A 482 -6.78 -1.12 3.35
C ARG A 482 -5.28 -0.95 3.09
N GLU A 483 -4.71 -1.78 2.23
CA GLU A 483 -3.29 -1.75 1.88
C GLU A 483 -2.90 -0.61 0.93
N ALA A 484 -3.90 0.04 0.33
CA ALA A 484 -3.78 1.18 -0.55
C ALA A 484 -4.35 2.47 0.09
N ASP A 485 -4.68 2.44 1.37
CA ASP A 485 -5.30 3.56 2.08
C ASP A 485 -4.42 4.01 3.26
N SER A 486 -3.98 5.26 3.22
CA SER A 486 -3.22 5.91 4.28
C SER A 486 -4.13 6.42 5.40
N ALA A 487 -5.44 6.55 5.14
CA ALA A 487 -6.44 6.95 6.12
C ALA A 487 -6.64 5.86 7.19
N LYS A 488 -6.89 6.31 8.42
CA LYS A 488 -7.14 5.43 9.55
C LYS A 488 -8.32 5.99 10.33
N TRP A 489 -9.30 5.15 10.59
CA TRP A 489 -10.51 5.55 11.29
C TRP A 489 -11.19 4.37 11.96
N ALA A 490 -12.08 4.69 12.89
CA ALA A 490 -12.83 3.72 13.65
C ALA A 490 -14.28 4.16 13.86
N LEU A 491 -15.21 3.21 13.83
CA LEU A 491 -16.59 3.40 14.23
C LEU A 491 -16.80 2.89 15.64
N ILE A 492 -17.44 3.71 16.46
CA ILE A 492 -17.80 3.35 17.83
C ILE A 492 -19.29 2.93 17.82
N ASP A 493 -19.52 1.63 17.86
CA ASP A 493 -20.86 1.05 17.70
C ASP A 493 -21.78 1.49 18.87
N GLY A 494 -22.98 1.98 18.54
CA GLY A 494 -23.97 2.45 19.52
C GLY A 494 -23.69 3.82 20.14
N LYS A 495 -22.68 4.56 19.65
CA LYS A 495 -22.32 5.91 20.12
C LYS A 495 -22.42 6.98 19.03
N ASN A 496 -22.90 6.65 17.83
CA ASN A 496 -22.98 7.57 16.68
C ASN A 496 -21.65 8.32 16.41
N THR A 497 -20.51 7.66 16.68
CA THR A 497 -19.21 8.34 16.71
C THR A 497 -18.25 7.72 15.69
N VAL A 498 -17.62 8.58 14.89
CA VAL A 498 -16.51 8.24 13.98
C VAL A 498 -15.24 8.86 14.51
N CYS A 499 -14.18 8.08 14.67
CA CYS A 499 -12.87 8.54 15.12
C CYS A 499 -11.86 8.49 13.99
N PHE A 500 -11.24 9.63 13.67
CA PHE A 500 -10.12 9.76 12.75
C PHE A 500 -8.84 9.52 13.55
N THR A 501 -7.99 8.57 13.16
CA THR A 501 -6.82 8.18 13.95
C THR A 501 -5.52 8.31 13.17
N THR A 502 -4.39 8.33 13.88
CA THR A 502 -3.06 8.29 13.24
C THR A 502 -2.33 6.95 13.42
N ASN A 503 -2.72 6.15 14.41
CA ASN A 503 -2.07 4.87 14.71
C ASN A 503 -2.60 3.72 13.85
N ASP A 504 -1.69 2.89 13.36
CA ASP A 504 -2.03 1.60 12.77
C ASP A 504 -2.64 0.66 13.83
N TYR A 505 -3.32 -0.39 13.39
CA TYR A 505 -3.76 -1.46 14.30
C TYR A 505 -2.67 -2.54 14.38
N LYS A 506 -1.56 -2.25 15.07
CA LYS A 506 -0.37 -3.13 15.20
C LYS A 506 0.23 -3.02 16.61
N THR A 507 0.80 -4.11 17.12
CA THR A 507 1.41 -4.12 18.46
C THR A 507 2.51 -3.06 18.68
N PRO A 508 3.42 -2.80 17.72
CA PRO A 508 4.46 -1.76 17.88
C PRO A 508 3.89 -0.34 18.05
N GLU A 509 2.66 -0.08 17.61
CA GLU A 509 2.02 1.24 17.71
C GLU A 509 1.76 1.67 19.15
N LYS A 510 1.87 0.77 20.13
CA LYS A 510 1.83 1.12 21.55
C LYS A 510 2.90 2.15 21.92
N GLN A 511 4.08 2.06 21.30
CA GLN A 511 5.23 2.95 21.54
C GLN A 511 5.26 4.17 20.60
N ILE A 512 4.43 4.17 19.56
CA ILE A 512 4.33 5.24 18.58
C ILE A 512 3.29 6.25 19.10
N PRO A 513 3.60 7.55 19.19
CA PRO A 513 2.63 8.58 19.51
C PRO A 513 1.45 8.56 18.54
N GLY A 514 0.31 9.11 18.94
CA GLY A 514 -0.77 9.26 17.98
C GLY A 514 -2.01 9.93 18.53
N ALA A 515 -3.02 9.98 17.68
CA ALA A 515 -4.20 10.79 17.88
C ALA A 515 -5.47 10.01 17.57
N ALA A 516 -6.56 10.44 18.19
CA ALA A 516 -7.89 10.19 17.68
C ALA A 516 -8.74 11.46 17.79
N VAL A 517 -9.35 11.91 16.71
CA VAL A 517 -10.36 12.98 16.72
C VAL A 517 -11.70 12.34 16.42
N CYS A 518 -12.55 12.25 17.44
CA CYS A 518 -13.82 11.56 17.41
C CYS A 518 -14.97 12.56 17.29
N LEU A 519 -15.78 12.40 16.24
CA LEU A 519 -16.95 13.20 15.93
C LEU A 519 -18.21 12.40 16.24
N GLU A 520 -19.05 12.91 17.14
CA GLU A 520 -20.37 12.36 17.41
C GLU A 520 -21.41 13.00 16.49
N ASN A 521 -21.87 12.25 15.48
CA ASN A 521 -22.93 12.64 14.58
C ASN A 521 -23.53 11.40 13.91
N ALA A 522 -24.83 11.17 14.09
CA ALA A 522 -25.51 9.98 13.58
C ALA A 522 -25.43 9.83 12.05
N ASN A 523 -25.58 10.93 11.31
CA ASN A 523 -25.56 10.90 9.85
C ASN A 523 -24.16 10.63 9.30
N VAL A 524 -23.11 11.22 9.91
CA VAL A 524 -21.72 10.89 9.55
C VAL A 524 -21.39 9.45 9.91
N TYR A 525 -21.80 8.98 11.09
CA TYR A 525 -21.63 7.60 11.50
C TYR A 525 -22.30 6.64 10.51
N ASN A 526 -23.52 6.94 10.07
CA ASN A 526 -24.23 6.12 9.09
C ASN A 526 -23.50 6.09 7.73
N ALA A 527 -23.01 7.23 7.25
CA ALA A 527 -22.24 7.30 5.99
C ALA A 527 -21.00 6.39 6.00
N PHE A 528 -20.26 6.34 7.12
CA PHE A 528 -19.12 5.43 7.29
C PHE A 528 -19.55 3.98 7.57
N SER A 529 -20.65 3.79 8.31
CA SER A 529 -21.14 2.46 8.68
C SER A 529 -21.60 1.65 7.46
N THR A 530 -22.19 2.30 6.46
CA THR A 530 -22.55 1.68 5.17
C THR A 530 -21.30 1.10 4.48
N ALA A 531 -20.19 1.83 4.45
CA ALA A 531 -18.94 1.34 3.88
C ALA A 531 -18.31 0.21 4.71
N ALA A 532 -18.46 0.28 6.04
CA ALA A 532 -17.94 -0.67 7.01
C ALA A 532 -18.89 -1.83 7.37
N ALA A 533 -19.81 -2.19 6.48
CA ALA A 533 -20.82 -3.22 6.76
C ALA A 533 -20.19 -4.60 7.03
N ASN A 534 -19.17 -4.96 6.24
CA ASN A 534 -18.49 -6.25 6.36
C ASN A 534 -17.29 -6.15 7.30
N VAL A 535 -17.18 -7.10 8.24
CA VAL A 535 -16.07 -7.19 9.22
C VAL A 535 -15.40 -8.55 9.14
N GLU A 536 -14.10 -8.60 9.40
CA GLU A 536 -13.36 -9.86 9.47
C GLU A 536 -13.88 -10.73 10.62
N ALA A 537 -14.03 -12.02 10.35
CA ALA A 537 -14.49 -12.99 11.34
C ALA A 537 -13.61 -12.99 12.59
N CYS A 538 -14.28 -13.21 13.73
CA CYS A 538 -13.61 -13.48 14.99
C CYS A 538 -12.93 -14.84 14.90
N ASN A 539 -11.60 -14.89 15.00
CA ASN A 539 -10.92 -16.17 15.16
C ASN A 539 -11.27 -16.70 16.56
N LYS A 540 -11.92 -17.87 16.60
CA LYS A 540 -12.14 -18.64 17.83
C LYS A 540 -10.81 -19.09 18.42
#